data_AF-A0AAU1ZZF5-F1
#
_entry.id   AF-A0AAU1ZZF5-F1
#
_cell.length_a   1.000
_cell.length_b   1.000
_cell.length_c   1.000
_cell.angle_alpha   90.00
_cell.angle_beta   90.00
_cell.angle_gamma   90.00
#
_symmetry.space_group_name_H-M   'P 1'
#
loop_
_entity.id
_entity.type
_entity.pdbx_description
1 polymer ?
#
loop_
_entity_poly.entity_id
_entity_poly.type
_entity_poly.pdbx_seq_one_letter_code
_entity_poly.pdbx_strand_id
1 'polypeptide(L)'
;MTGQTAEADVRLVLTVDLTGPYESYRAVADALREQTTRNVDCHTAIVRLGADAVRHNLELGRSIAAVFFLSAQRIEVHAPAGNVMGLLIHDEVARYVRLYAADHARMTASPAAEAPPG
;
A
#
# COMPACT_ATOMS: atom_id res chain seq x y z
N MET A 1 9.34 43.43 -8.26
CA MET A 1 9.80 42.19 -7.59
C MET A 1 8.57 41.51 -7.01
N THR A 2 7.92 40.64 -7.78
CA THR A 2 6.76 39.87 -7.32
C THR A 2 7.26 38.68 -6.51
N GLY A 3 7.07 38.73 -5.19
CA GLY A 3 7.26 37.60 -4.29
C GLY A 3 6.24 36.53 -4.65
N GLN A 4 6.72 35.50 -5.33
CA GLN A 4 5.94 34.30 -5.60
C GLN A 4 5.88 33.53 -4.29
N THR A 5 4.73 33.59 -3.61
CA THR A 5 4.43 32.76 -2.44
C THR A 5 4.60 31.31 -2.88
N ALA A 6 5.66 30.65 -2.42
CA ALA A 6 5.79 29.20 -2.57
C ALA A 6 4.65 28.59 -1.76
N GLU A 7 3.59 28.19 -2.46
CA GLU A 7 2.50 27.42 -1.90
C GLU A 7 3.11 26.20 -1.23
N ALA A 8 2.87 26.01 0.07
CA ALA A 8 3.42 24.89 0.80
C ALA A 8 2.81 23.59 0.23
N ASP A 9 3.65 22.74 -0.38
CA ASP A 9 3.26 21.42 -0.85
C ASP A 9 2.94 20.54 0.38
N VAL A 10 1.67 20.48 0.77
CA VAL A 10 1.20 19.66 1.90
C VAL A 10 1.01 18.23 1.44
N ARG A 11 1.79 17.30 2.00
CA ARG A 11 1.73 15.86 1.68
C ARG A 11 1.08 15.08 2.80
N LEU A 12 -0.05 14.43 2.51
CA LEU A 12 -0.68 13.51 3.44
C LEU A 12 0.11 12.19 3.50
N VAL A 13 0.58 11.82 4.70
CA VAL A 13 1.31 10.58 4.95
C VAL A 13 0.50 9.70 5.90
N LEU A 14 0.16 8.49 5.46
CA LEU A 14 -0.46 7.46 6.29
C LEU A 14 0.63 6.55 6.86
N THR A 15 0.64 6.34 8.16
CA THR A 15 1.54 5.37 8.81
C THR A 15 0.73 4.18 9.32
N VAL A 16 1.19 2.98 9.01
CA VAL A 16 0.59 1.71 9.41
C VAL A 16 1.61 0.96 10.25
N ASP A 17 1.21 0.59 11.45
CA ASP A 17 2.10 -0.07 12.40
C ASP A 17 1.72 -1.54 12.56
N LEU A 18 2.54 -2.43 12.00
CA LEU A 18 2.45 -3.88 12.14
C LEU A 18 3.58 -4.43 13.03
N THR A 19 4.02 -3.66 14.03
CA THR A 19 5.07 -4.06 14.98
C THR A 19 4.56 -4.81 16.21
N GLY A 20 3.24 -4.97 16.34
CA GLY A 20 2.61 -5.69 17.46
C GLY A 20 2.88 -7.20 17.46
N PRO A 21 2.57 -7.87 18.58
CA PRO A 21 2.58 -9.33 18.63
C PRO A 21 1.39 -9.89 17.82
N TYR A 22 1.65 -10.90 17.00
CA TYR A 22 0.62 -11.55 16.20
C TYR A 22 0.71 -13.06 16.33
N GLU A 23 -0.43 -13.70 16.58
CA GLU A 23 -0.51 -15.15 16.74
C GLU A 23 -0.77 -15.88 15.41
N SER A 24 -1.19 -15.16 14.37
CA SER A 24 -1.55 -15.77 13.09
C SER A 24 -1.48 -14.79 11.91
N TYR A 25 -1.42 -15.33 10.69
CA TYR A 25 -1.51 -14.54 9.46
C TYR A 25 -2.78 -13.68 9.41
N ARG A 26 -3.89 -14.22 9.93
CA ARG A 26 -5.20 -13.54 9.93
C ARG A 26 -5.18 -12.32 10.84
N ALA A 27 -4.56 -12.42 12.01
CA ALA A 27 -4.41 -11.29 12.92
C ALA A 27 -3.61 -10.14 12.28
N VAL A 28 -2.56 -10.46 11.50
CA VAL A 28 -1.79 -9.46 10.75
C VAL A 28 -2.65 -8.80 9.66
N ALA A 29 -3.40 -9.60 8.90
CA ALA A 29 -4.28 -9.11 7.84
C ALA A 29 -5.43 -8.24 8.37
N ASP A 30 -6.01 -8.64 9.49
CA ASP A 30 -7.08 -7.90 10.16
C ASP A 30 -6.55 -6.58 10.72
N ALA A 31 -5.36 -6.57 11.35
CA ALA A 31 -4.71 -5.34 11.81
C ALA A 31 -4.37 -4.38 10.65
N LEU A 32 -3.89 -4.90 9.52
CA LEU A 32 -3.65 -4.12 8.32
C LEU A 32 -4.95 -3.48 7.81
N ARG A 33 -6.05 -4.26 7.73
CA ARG A 33 -7.36 -3.75 7.29
C ARG A 33 -7.95 -2.73 8.26
N GLU A 34 -7.88 -2.97 9.56
CA GLU A 34 -8.43 -2.07 10.58
C GLU A 34 -7.78 -0.68 10.48
N GLN A 35 -6.46 -0.63 10.41
CA GLN A 35 -5.70 0.62 10.29
C GLN A 35 -5.89 1.34 8.95
N THR A 36 -6.52 0.68 7.98
CA THR A 36 -6.70 1.17 6.61
C THR A 36 -8.16 1.24 6.19
N THR A 37 -9.09 0.97 7.11
CA THR A 37 -10.53 0.86 6.81
C THR A 37 -11.09 2.17 6.25
N ARG A 38 -10.48 3.30 6.60
CA ARG A 38 -10.86 4.65 6.13
C ARG A 38 -9.93 5.18 5.05
N ASN A 39 -9.24 4.30 4.31
CA ASN A 39 -8.17 4.65 3.38
C ASN A 39 -8.48 5.94 2.61
N VAL A 40 -7.68 6.96 2.90
CA VAL A 40 -7.78 8.32 2.37
C VAL A 40 -6.79 8.43 1.22
N ASP A 41 -7.10 9.19 0.18
CA ASP A 41 -6.13 9.54 -0.86
C ASP A 41 -4.94 10.26 -0.22
N CYS A 42 -3.83 9.53 -0.10
CA CYS A 42 -2.60 9.96 0.54
C CYS A 42 -1.45 9.99 -0.47
N HIS A 43 -0.46 10.82 -0.16
CA HIS A 43 0.75 10.89 -0.95
C HIS A 43 1.65 9.68 -0.67
N THR A 44 1.79 9.28 0.59
CA THR A 44 2.66 8.16 0.97
C THR A 44 2.02 7.31 2.05
N ALA A 45 2.01 6.00 1.86
CA ALA A 45 1.71 5.01 2.89
C ALA A 45 3.03 4.39 3.39
N ILE A 46 3.31 4.55 4.68
CA ILE A 46 4.50 4.00 5.36
C ILE A 46 4.04 2.81 6.19
N VAL A 47 4.48 1.60 5.83
CA VAL A 47 4.16 0.37 6.56
C VAL A 47 5.37 -0.08 7.36
N ARG A 48 5.23 -0.08 8.70
CA ARG A 48 6.27 -0.53 9.63
C ARG A 48 6.00 -1.98 10.03
N LEU A 49 6.96 -2.87 9.80
CA LEU A 49 6.81 -4.30 10.03
C LEU A 49 7.50 -4.73 11.33
N GLY A 50 6.82 -5.56 12.12
CA GLY A 50 7.40 -6.34 13.22
C GLY A 50 7.89 -7.70 12.77
N ALA A 51 8.72 -8.34 13.60
CA ALA A 51 9.21 -9.70 13.34
C ALA A 51 8.06 -10.71 13.21
N ASP A 52 7.03 -10.60 14.04
CA ASP A 52 5.88 -11.50 14.04
C ASP A 52 5.03 -11.33 12.77
N ALA A 53 4.77 -10.08 12.36
CA ALA A 53 4.03 -9.82 11.12
C ALA A 53 4.70 -10.46 9.90
N VAL A 54 6.03 -10.36 9.83
CA VAL A 54 6.84 -10.97 8.77
C VAL A 54 6.83 -12.49 8.86
N ARG A 55 6.97 -13.06 10.07
CA ARG A 55 7.00 -14.52 10.28
C ARG A 55 5.67 -15.18 9.92
N HIS A 56 4.56 -14.52 10.22
CA HIS A 56 3.24 -15.12 10.13
C HIS A 56 2.55 -14.91 8.78
N ASN A 57 3.04 -14.04 7.90
CA ASN A 57 2.35 -13.75 6.64
C ASN A 57 3.30 -13.72 5.43
N LEU A 58 3.32 -14.83 4.68
CA LEU A 58 4.10 -14.97 3.45
C LEU A 58 3.55 -14.16 2.27
N GLU A 59 2.29 -13.74 2.31
CA GLU A 59 1.64 -12.90 1.29
C GLU A 59 1.49 -11.44 1.76
N LEU A 60 2.33 -11.01 2.71
CA LEU A 60 2.21 -9.69 3.31
C LEU A 60 2.44 -8.58 2.28
N GLY A 61 3.39 -8.75 1.35
CA GLY A 61 3.64 -7.77 0.30
C GLY A 61 2.47 -7.63 -0.65
N ARG A 62 1.84 -8.74 -1.03
CA ARG A 62 0.59 -8.73 -1.81
C ARG A 62 -0.53 -8.00 -1.07
N SER A 63 -0.71 -8.31 0.21
CA SER A 63 -1.77 -7.74 1.04
C SER A 63 -1.62 -6.22 1.20
N ILE A 64 -0.41 -5.75 1.46
CA ILE A 64 -0.08 -4.32 1.53
C ILE A 64 -0.39 -3.64 0.19
N ALA A 65 0.10 -4.20 -0.93
CA ALA A 65 -0.16 -3.63 -2.25
C ALA A 65 -1.65 -3.53 -2.56
N ALA A 66 -2.42 -4.59 -2.28
CA ALA A 66 -3.86 -4.64 -2.56
C ALA A 66 -4.64 -3.57 -1.78
N VAL A 67 -4.19 -3.25 -0.57
CA VAL A 67 -4.84 -2.24 0.29
C VAL A 67 -4.54 -0.81 -0.18
N PHE A 68 -3.33 -0.53 -0.68
CA PHE A 68 -2.87 0.85 -0.91
C PHE A 68 -2.72 1.28 -2.38
N PHE A 69 -2.74 0.37 -3.36
CA PHE A 69 -2.39 0.75 -4.74
C PHE A 69 -3.28 1.83 -5.37
N LEU A 70 -4.49 2.04 -4.86
CA LEU A 70 -5.40 3.12 -5.29
C LEU A 70 -5.30 4.38 -4.43
N SER A 71 -4.98 4.24 -3.15
CA SER A 71 -5.03 5.34 -2.18
C SER A 71 -3.68 5.99 -1.90
N ALA A 72 -2.57 5.43 -2.39
CA ALA A 72 -1.23 5.95 -2.14
C ALA A 72 -0.43 6.12 -3.43
N GLN A 73 0.17 7.30 -3.64
CA GLN A 73 1.10 7.52 -4.76
C GLN A 73 2.43 6.77 -4.55
N ARG A 74 2.85 6.64 -3.30
CA ARG A 74 4.05 5.90 -2.90
C ARG A 74 3.75 4.99 -1.72
N ILE A 75 4.30 3.78 -1.75
CA ILE A 75 4.25 2.84 -0.62
C ILE A 75 5.69 2.59 -0.19
N GLU A 76 5.96 2.82 1.09
CA GLU A 76 7.24 2.51 1.71
C GLU A 76 7.05 1.41 2.75
N VAL A 77 7.95 0.43 2.74
CA VAL A 77 7.94 -0.68 3.69
C VAL A 77 9.22 -0.63 4.50
N HIS A 78 9.07 -0.57 5.83
CA HIS A 78 10.17 -0.50 6.78
C HIS A 78 10.14 -1.71 7.68
N ALA A 79 11.15 -2.55 7.61
CA ALA A 79 11.33 -3.70 8.48
C ALA A 79 12.51 -3.46 9.45
N PRO A 80 12.62 -4.22 10.56
CA PRO A 80 13.74 -4.11 11.47
C PRO A 80 15.05 -4.45 10.76
N ALA A 81 16.13 -3.74 11.10
CA ALA A 81 17.44 -3.99 10.52
C ALA A 81 17.88 -5.47 10.71
N GLY A 82 18.46 -6.06 9.68
CA GLY A 82 18.87 -7.47 9.68
C GLY A 82 17.76 -8.48 9.33
N ASN A 83 16.53 -8.03 9.13
CA ASN A 83 15.45 -8.90 8.64
C ASN A 83 15.49 -9.01 7.11
N VAL A 84 16.07 -10.09 6.60
CA VAL A 84 16.18 -10.39 5.14
C VAL A 84 14.80 -10.40 4.46
N MET A 85 13.74 -10.78 5.18
CA MET A 85 12.38 -10.81 4.63
C MET A 85 11.80 -9.42 4.42
N GLY A 86 12.30 -8.39 5.11
CA GLY A 86 11.89 -7.01 4.87
C GLY A 86 12.14 -6.56 3.42
N LEU A 87 13.31 -6.92 2.88
CA LEU A 87 13.65 -6.61 1.48
C LEU A 87 12.76 -7.39 0.51
N LEU A 88 12.51 -8.68 0.77
CA LEU A 88 11.63 -9.49 -0.07
C LEU A 88 10.19 -8.94 -0.08
N ILE A 89 9.68 -8.51 1.08
CA ILE A 89 8.34 -7.93 1.18
C ILE A 89 8.29 -6.59 0.42
N HIS A 90 9.32 -5.75 0.54
CA HIS A 90 9.41 -4.52 -0.25
C HIS A 90 9.34 -4.79 -1.76
N ASP A 91 10.14 -5.75 -2.25
CA ASP A 91 10.16 -6.10 -3.67
C ASP A 91 8.83 -6.71 -4.14
N GLU A 92 8.19 -7.48 -3.26
CA GLU A 92 6.86 -8.04 -3.51
C GLU A 92 5.79 -6.94 -3.59
N VAL A 93 5.80 -5.97 -2.67
CA VAL A 93 4.90 -4.80 -2.73
C VAL A 93 5.10 -4.09 -4.07
N ALA A 94 6.33 -3.76 -4.44
CA ALA A 94 6.62 -3.06 -5.68
C ALA A 94 6.15 -3.85 -6.92
N ARG A 95 6.32 -5.19 -6.90
CA ARG A 95 5.85 -6.08 -7.96
C ARG A 95 4.33 -6.05 -8.08
N TYR A 96 3.59 -6.21 -6.98
CA TYR A 96 2.13 -6.24 -7.01
C TYR A 96 1.51 -4.88 -7.29
N VAL A 97 2.10 -3.78 -6.81
CA VAL A 97 1.64 -2.43 -7.15
C VAL A 97 1.68 -2.21 -8.66
N ARG A 98 2.77 -2.59 -9.33
CA ARG A 98 2.86 -2.51 -10.80
C ARG A 98 1.79 -3.38 -11.47
N LEU A 99 1.57 -4.58 -10.96
CA LEU A 99 0.56 -5.50 -11.49
C LEU A 99 -0.86 -4.92 -11.35
N TYR A 100 -1.22 -4.45 -10.15
CA TYR A 100 -2.54 -3.88 -9.88
C TYR A 100 -2.78 -2.56 -10.62
N ALA A 101 -1.76 -1.70 -10.72
CA ALA A 101 -1.86 -0.47 -11.49
C ALA A 101 -2.07 -0.76 -13.00
N ALA A 102 -1.34 -1.73 -13.55
CA ALA A 102 -1.53 -2.13 -14.95
C ALA A 102 -2.91 -2.76 -15.19
N ASP A 103 -3.38 -3.58 -14.26
CA ASP A 103 -4.70 -4.20 -14.33
C ASP A 103 -5.83 -3.16 -14.26
N HIS A 104 -5.74 -2.25 -13.28
CA HIS A 104 -6.66 -1.13 -13.14
C HIS A 104 -6.69 -0.26 -14.40
N ALA A 105 -5.52 0.11 -14.94
CA ALA A 105 -5.44 0.89 -16.17
C ALA A 105 -6.15 0.21 -17.36
N ARG A 106 -6.04 -1.12 -17.49
CA ARG A 106 -6.78 -1.88 -18.51
C ARG A 106 -8.28 -1.85 -18.28
N MET A 107 -8.73 -2.00 -17.03
CA MET A 107 -10.15 -1.95 -16.68
C MET A 107 -10.76 -0.57 -16.94
N THR A 108 -10.03 0.51 -16.64
CA THR A 108 -10.51 1.88 -16.84
C THR A 108 -10.33 2.41 -18.27
N ALA A 109 -9.42 1.83 -19.05
CA ALA A 109 -9.24 2.18 -20.46
C ALA A 109 -10.23 1.46 -21.39
N SER A 110 -10.88 0.39 -20.92
CA SER A 110 -11.97 -0.22 -21.66
C SER A 110 -13.12 0.80 -21.72
N PRO A 111 -13.57 1.22 -22.92
CA PRO A 111 -14.80 1.98 -23.01
C PRO A 111 -15.88 1.17 -22.33
N ALA A 112 -16.72 1.81 -21.51
CA ALA A 112 -18.00 1.24 -21.12
C ALA A 112 -18.57 0.55 -22.36
N ALA A 113 -18.72 -0.77 -22.29
CA ALA A 113 -19.16 -1.59 -23.40
C ALA A 113 -20.37 -0.88 -24.01
N GLU A 114 -20.15 -0.44 -25.25
CA GLU A 114 -21.14 0.17 -26.12
C GLU A 114 -22.44 -0.59 -25.92
N ALA A 115 -23.44 0.07 -25.32
CA ALA A 115 -24.76 -0.52 -25.18
C ALA A 115 -25.18 -0.95 -26.59
N PRO A 116 -25.52 -2.23 -26.83
CA PRO A 116 -25.91 -2.64 -28.16
C PRO A 116 -27.15 -1.82 -28.56
N PRO A 117 -27.18 -1.23 -29.77
CA PRO A 117 -28.43 -0.70 -30.29
C PRO A 117 -29.28 -1.90 -30.69
N GLY A 118 -30.40 -2.13 -29.99
CA GLY A 118 -31.35 -3.19 -30.33
C GLY A 118 -32.35 -3.46 -29.23
#